data_AF-A0A7Y3MTX9-F1
#
_entry.id   AF-A0A7Y3MTX9-F1
#
_cell.length_a   1.000
_cell.length_b   1.000
_cell.length_c   1.000
_cell.angle_alpha   90.00
_cell.angle_beta   90.00
_cell.angle_gamma   90.00
#
_symmetry.space_group_name_H-M   'P 1'
#
loop_
_entity.id
_entity.type
_entity.pdbx_description
1 polymer ?
#
loop_
_entity_poly.entity_id
_entity_poly.type
_entity_poly.pdbx_seq_one_letter_code
_entity_poly.pdbx_strand_id
1 'polypeptide(L)'
;MRRGGILLEVLLALGIFVTTGIFALGASRTALGAMTRARDEALAEDIARSKLAELEAGLVSVAELREGAIDRVGSIDVMDTRLAEQWEIDLQTERTAHRGLTLVTITVRQVPPGEISGRFQSLVALRESEEEGYREDDIMRGLPEGERP
;
A
#
# COMPACT_ATOMS: atom_id res chain seq x y z
N MET A 1 -6.62 43.57 52.14
CA MET A 1 -6.85 42.19 51.67
C MET A 1 -7.40 42.06 50.24
N ARG A 2 -8.09 43.06 49.67
CA ARG A 2 -8.67 42.98 48.30
C ARG A 2 -7.67 42.77 47.15
N ARG A 3 -6.42 43.22 47.28
CA ARG A 3 -5.39 43.08 46.23
C ARG A 3 -4.86 41.64 46.06
N GLY A 4 -4.89 40.83 47.13
CA GLY A 4 -4.46 39.43 47.06
C GLY A 4 -5.45 38.53 46.31
N GLY A 5 -6.75 38.82 46.42
CA GLY A 5 -7.79 38.10 45.68
C GLY A 5 -7.68 38.29 44.16
N ILE A 6 -7.40 39.53 43.71
CA ILE A 6 -7.22 39.84 42.27
C ILE A 6 -6.00 39.09 41.71
N LEU A 7 -4.89 39.03 42.47
CA LEU A 7 -3.70 38.30 42.02
C LEU A 7 -3.99 36.80 41.91
N LEU A 8 -4.71 36.22 42.88
CA LEU A 8 -5.11 34.81 42.85
C LEU A 8 -6.04 34.53 41.65
N GLU A 9 -7.00 35.40 41.39
CA GLU A 9 -7.94 35.27 40.28
C GLU A 9 -7.22 35.31 38.92
N VAL A 10 -6.27 36.22 38.75
CA VAL A 10 -5.44 36.30 37.53
C VAL A 10 -4.55 35.06 37.39
N LEU A 11 -3.93 34.60 38.47
CA LEU A 11 -3.12 33.38 38.45
C LEU A 11 -3.95 32.14 38.13
N LEU A 12 -5.18 32.06 38.66
CA LEU A 12 -6.11 30.97 38.36
C LEU A 12 -6.55 31.02 36.90
N ALA A 13 -6.95 32.19 36.40
CA ALA A 13 -7.32 32.38 35.00
C ALA A 13 -6.18 32.02 34.06
N LEU A 14 -4.95 32.43 34.38
CA LEU A 14 -3.75 32.09 33.63
C LEU A 14 -3.48 30.58 33.66
N GLY A 15 -3.63 29.93 34.82
CA GLY A 15 -3.46 28.49 34.97
C GLY A 15 -4.46 27.69 34.13
N ILE A 16 -5.74 28.07 34.16
CA ILE A 16 -6.79 27.45 33.34
C ILE A 16 -6.52 27.68 31.85
N PHE A 17 -6.09 28.89 31.46
CA PHE A 17 -5.76 29.20 30.08
C PHE A 17 -4.59 28.34 29.56
N VAL A 18 -3.50 28.26 30.31
CA VAL A 18 -2.31 27.47 29.93
C VAL A 18 -2.65 25.98 29.83
N THR A 19 -3.38 25.44 30.81
CA THR A 19 -3.78 24.01 30.81
C THR A 19 -4.70 23.70 29.63
N THR A 20 -5.66 24.58 29.32
CA THR A 20 -6.53 24.45 28.13
C THR A 20 -5.72 24.47 26.84
N GLY A 21 -4.73 25.36 26.72
CA GLY A 21 -3.85 25.43 25.57
C GLY A 21 -3.03 24.15 25.35
N ILE A 22 -2.47 23.59 26.43
CA ILE A 22 -1.73 22.31 26.38
C ILE A 22 -2.66 21.17 25.96
N PHE A 23 -3.86 21.11 26.53
CA PHE A 23 -4.85 20.09 26.19
C PHE A 23 -5.24 20.16 24.71
N ALA A 24 -5.57 21.36 24.21
CA ALA A 24 -5.94 21.55 22.81
C ALA A 24 -4.79 21.14 21.86
N LEU A 25 -3.54 21.49 22.19
CA LEU A 25 -2.38 21.09 21.40
C LEU A 25 -2.17 19.56 21.43
N GLY A 26 -2.40 18.93 22.58
CA GLY A 26 -2.36 17.48 22.72
C GLY A 26 -3.40 16.80 21.83
N ALA A 27 -4.66 17.24 21.91
CA ALA A 27 -5.74 16.73 21.08
C ALA A 27 -5.46 16.87 19.58
N SER A 28 -4.94 18.02 19.15
CA SER A 28 -4.56 18.26 17.74
C SER A 28 -3.45 17.31 17.27
N ARG A 29 -2.43 17.05 18.09
CA ARG A 29 -1.37 16.09 17.75
C ARG A 29 -1.91 14.67 17.59
N THR A 30 -2.80 14.25 18.47
CA THR A 30 -3.45 12.94 18.37
C THR A 30 -4.30 12.83 17.11
N ALA A 31 -5.07 13.87 16.78
CA ALA A 31 -5.88 13.90 15.57
C ALA A 31 -5.02 13.80 14.29
N LEU A 32 -3.92 14.57 14.23
CA LEU A 32 -2.98 14.50 13.11
C LEU A 32 -2.37 13.09 12.97
N GLY A 33 -1.96 12.47 14.08
CA GLY A 33 -1.45 11.10 14.06
C GLY A 33 -2.49 10.07 13.60
N ALA A 34 -3.76 10.25 13.95
CA ALA A 34 -4.84 9.39 13.47
C ALA A 34 -5.10 9.58 11.97
N MET A 35 -5.04 10.82 11.46
CA MET A 35 -5.19 11.10 10.03
C MET A 35 -4.06 10.49 9.20
N THR A 36 -2.82 10.56 9.68
CA THR A 36 -1.69 9.91 9.00
C THR A 36 -1.91 8.40 8.91
N ARG A 37 -2.28 7.74 10.02
CA ARG A 37 -2.57 6.29 10.00
C ARG A 37 -3.70 5.93 9.04
N ALA A 38 -4.79 6.68 9.05
CA ALA A 38 -5.92 6.43 8.15
C ALA A 38 -5.54 6.62 6.68
N ARG A 39 -4.68 7.61 6.38
CA ARG A 39 -4.15 7.81 5.03
C ARG A 39 -3.28 6.64 4.59
N ASP A 40 -2.38 6.19 5.45
CA ASP A 40 -1.47 5.09 5.14
C ASP A 40 -2.24 3.76 4.97
N GLU A 41 -3.28 3.53 5.76
CA GLU A 41 -4.20 2.39 5.62
C GLU A 41 -4.94 2.42 4.27
N ALA A 42 -5.45 3.60 3.86
CA ALA A 42 -6.09 3.76 2.55
C ALA A 42 -5.13 3.48 1.39
N LEU A 43 -3.87 3.93 1.49
CA LEU A 43 -2.84 3.63 0.48
C LEU A 43 -2.53 2.13 0.41
N ALA A 44 -2.41 1.47 1.57
CA ALA A 44 -2.18 0.02 1.62
C ALA A 44 -3.34 -0.76 0.96
N GLU A 45 -4.58 -0.30 1.16
CA GLU A 45 -5.77 -0.84 0.49
C GLU A 45 -5.73 -0.65 -1.02
N ASP A 46 -5.43 0.56 -1.49
CA ASP A 46 -5.38 0.87 -2.92
C ASP A 46 -4.29 0.02 -3.63
N ILE A 47 -3.13 -0.14 -3.00
CA ILE A 47 -2.04 -1.00 -3.49
C ILE A 47 -2.52 -2.46 -3.56
N ALA A 48 -3.10 -2.99 -2.48
CA ALA A 48 -3.56 -4.38 -2.44
C ALA A 48 -4.62 -4.65 -3.50
N ARG A 49 -5.57 -3.71 -3.69
CA ARG A 49 -6.64 -3.81 -4.68
C ARG A 49 -6.10 -3.74 -6.10
N SER A 50 -5.15 -2.85 -6.38
CA SER A 50 -4.51 -2.76 -7.70
C SER A 50 -3.78 -4.06 -8.04
N LYS A 51 -2.98 -4.60 -7.11
CA LYS A 51 -2.26 -5.86 -7.34
C LYS A 51 -3.16 -7.07 -7.47
N LEU A 52 -4.28 -7.09 -6.74
CA LEU A 52 -5.29 -8.12 -6.94
C LEU A 52 -5.92 -8.02 -8.34
N ALA A 53 -6.27 -6.82 -8.80
CA ALA A 53 -6.85 -6.62 -10.12
C ALA A 53 -5.87 -6.97 -11.24
N GLU A 54 -4.58 -6.65 -11.09
CA GLU A 54 -3.52 -7.05 -12.01
C GLU A 54 -3.38 -8.58 -12.08
N LEU A 55 -3.44 -9.26 -10.93
CA LEU A 55 -3.42 -10.73 -10.84
C LEU A 55 -4.67 -11.35 -11.51
N GLU A 56 -5.86 -10.82 -11.25
CA GLU A 56 -7.12 -11.28 -11.86
C GLU A 56 -7.17 -11.06 -13.37
N ALA A 57 -6.54 -9.99 -13.85
CA ALA A 57 -6.39 -9.69 -15.28
C ALA A 57 -5.30 -10.54 -15.96
N GLY A 58 -4.51 -11.31 -15.21
CA GLY A 58 -3.37 -12.07 -15.73
C GLY A 58 -2.19 -11.19 -16.18
N LEU A 59 -2.13 -9.94 -15.72
CA LEU A 59 -1.03 -9.01 -16.00
C LEU A 59 0.19 -9.28 -15.12
N VAL A 60 -0.03 -9.90 -13.95
CA VAL A 60 1.01 -10.32 -13.02
C VAL A 60 0.76 -11.77 -12.62
N SER A 61 1.83 -12.55 -12.53
CA SER A 61 1.79 -13.92 -12.02
C SER A 61 1.91 -13.99 -10.49
N VAL A 62 1.43 -15.08 -9.90
CA VAL A 62 1.61 -15.36 -8.46
C VAL A 62 3.08 -15.38 -8.05
N ALA A 63 3.98 -15.80 -8.95
CA ALA A 63 5.42 -15.85 -8.69
C ALA A 63 6.02 -14.44 -8.58
N GLU A 64 5.72 -13.57 -9.54
CA GLU A 64 6.19 -12.17 -9.55
C GLU A 64 5.71 -11.39 -8.33
N LEU A 65 4.45 -11.58 -7.91
CA LEU A 65 3.91 -10.92 -6.71
C LEU A 65 4.56 -11.44 -5.42
N ARG A 66 4.95 -12.73 -5.37
CA ARG A 66 5.61 -13.34 -4.20
C ARG A 66 7.06 -12.85 -4.05
N GLU A 67 7.72 -12.47 -5.14
CA GLU A 67 9.05 -11.87 -5.11
C GLU A 67 9.05 -10.43 -4.55
N GLY A 68 7.88 -9.90 -4.16
CA GLY A 68 7.75 -8.61 -3.47
C GLY A 68 7.94 -7.41 -4.38
N ALA A 69 7.91 -7.60 -5.70
CA ALA A 69 8.13 -6.53 -6.67
C ALA A 69 6.90 -5.63 -6.80
N ILE A 70 6.80 -4.60 -5.96
CA ILE A 70 5.93 -3.44 -6.25
C ILE A 70 6.39 -2.74 -7.54
N ASP A 71 7.69 -2.87 -7.85
CA ASP A 71 8.44 -2.00 -8.77
C ASP A 71 8.32 -2.35 -10.27
N ARG A 72 7.50 -3.34 -10.67
CA ARG A 72 7.56 -3.84 -12.07
C ARG A 72 6.30 -3.88 -12.89
N VAL A 73 5.11 -3.68 -12.32
CA VAL A 73 3.89 -3.87 -13.13
C VAL A 73 2.87 -2.76 -12.90
N GLY A 74 2.73 -1.89 -13.90
CA GLY A 74 1.43 -1.61 -14.49
C GLY A 74 0.45 -0.65 -13.81
N SER A 75 0.87 0.41 -13.12
CA SER A 75 0.09 1.68 -12.97
C SER A 75 0.80 2.75 -12.13
N ILE A 76 1.89 2.37 -11.46
CA ILE A 76 2.66 3.21 -10.53
C ILE A 76 3.62 4.06 -11.39
N ASP A 77 3.21 5.29 -11.67
CA ASP A 77 3.98 6.29 -12.43
C ASP A 77 5.31 6.60 -11.71
N VAL A 78 6.34 7.08 -12.41
CA VAL A 78 7.73 7.25 -11.88
C VAL A 78 7.84 8.15 -10.61
N MET A 79 6.76 8.86 -10.25
CA MET A 79 6.63 9.62 -9.00
C MET A 79 6.44 8.74 -7.75
N ASP A 80 6.16 7.45 -7.95
CA ASP A 80 5.60 6.50 -6.98
C ASP A 80 6.66 5.44 -6.57
N THR A 81 7.88 5.50 -7.13
CA THR A 81 9.04 4.66 -6.71
C THR A 81 9.38 4.82 -5.23
N ARG A 82 9.19 6.02 -4.66
CA ARG A 82 9.37 6.23 -3.21
C ARG A 82 8.31 5.54 -2.36
N LEU A 83 7.10 5.35 -2.88
CA LEU A 83 6.07 4.58 -2.20
C LEU A 83 6.37 3.09 -2.38
N ALA A 84 6.84 2.65 -3.56
CA ALA A 84 7.31 1.28 -3.75
C ALA A 84 8.44 0.88 -2.79
N GLU A 85 9.36 1.80 -2.45
CA GLU A 85 10.40 1.58 -1.44
C GLU A 85 9.89 1.55 0.01
N GLN A 86 8.70 2.12 0.26
CA GLN A 86 8.10 2.25 1.59
C GLN A 86 7.07 1.16 1.88
N TRP A 87 6.73 0.31 0.93
CA TRP A 87 5.73 -0.73 1.10
C TRP A 87 6.29 -2.09 0.65
N GLU A 88 5.87 -3.14 1.33
CA GLU A 88 6.20 -4.53 1.04
C GLU A 88 4.90 -5.32 0.89
N ILE A 89 4.86 -6.23 -0.08
CA ILE A 89 3.71 -7.07 -0.35
C ILE A 89 4.06 -8.52 -0.04
N ASP A 90 3.26 -9.15 0.81
CA ASP A 90 3.31 -10.59 1.08
C ASP A 90 2.09 -11.28 0.47
N LEU A 91 2.33 -12.29 -0.36
CA LEU A 91 1.30 -13.06 -1.05
C LEU A 91 1.20 -14.48 -0.49
N GLN A 92 0.02 -14.83 0.01
CA GLN A 92 -0.31 -16.18 0.44
C GLN A 92 -1.41 -16.75 -0.44
N THR A 93 -1.25 -17.99 -0.89
CA THR A 93 -2.22 -18.71 -1.71
C THR A 93 -2.62 -20.00 -1.02
N GLU A 94 -3.92 -20.26 -0.96
CA GLU A 94 -4.49 -21.44 -0.34
C GLU A 94 -5.51 -22.08 -1.29
N ARG A 95 -5.45 -23.41 -1.47
CA ARG A 95 -6.46 -24.13 -2.25
C ARG A 95 -7.78 -24.14 -1.50
N THR A 96 -8.87 -23.86 -2.19
CA THR A 96 -10.19 -23.90 -1.57
C THR A 96 -10.93 -25.20 -1.87
N ALA A 97 -12.02 -25.46 -1.12
CA ALA A 97 -12.92 -26.57 -1.39
C ALA A 97 -13.64 -26.44 -2.77
N HIS A 98 -13.62 -25.26 -3.37
CA HIS A 98 -14.20 -25.00 -4.67
C HIS A 98 -13.18 -25.29 -5.78
N ARG A 99 -13.55 -26.22 -6.68
CA ARG A 99 -12.68 -26.63 -7.78
C ARG A 99 -12.42 -25.44 -8.71
N GLY A 100 -11.14 -25.16 -8.95
CA GLY A 100 -10.71 -24.05 -9.83
C GLY A 100 -10.64 -22.68 -9.14
N LEU A 101 -10.89 -22.59 -7.82
CA LEU A 101 -10.71 -21.35 -7.05
C LEU A 101 -9.58 -21.49 -6.04
N THR A 102 -8.72 -20.48 -6.02
CA THR A 102 -7.63 -20.32 -5.06
C THR A 102 -7.89 -19.09 -4.22
N LEU A 103 -7.79 -19.22 -2.90
CA LEU A 103 -7.82 -18.09 -1.99
C LEU A 103 -6.46 -17.40 -2.07
N VAL A 104 -6.49 -16.14 -2.47
CA VAL A 104 -5.34 -15.26 -2.52
C VAL A 104 -5.47 -14.27 -1.37
N THR A 105 -4.47 -14.23 -0.49
CA THR A 105 -4.33 -13.24 0.58
C THR A 105 -3.15 -12.35 0.26
N ILE A 106 -3.41 -11.06 0.04
CA ILE A 106 -2.40 -10.02 -0.15
C ILE A 106 -2.27 -9.24 1.16
N THR A 107 -1.07 -9.16 1.70
CA THR A 107 -0.77 -8.33 2.87
C THR A 107 0.21 -7.25 2.47
N VAL A 108 -0.17 -5.98 2.67
CA VAL A 108 0.67 -4.81 2.37
C VAL A 108 1.16 -4.23 3.69
N ARG A 109 2.47 -4.02 3.83
CA ARG A 109 3.13 -3.54 5.05
C ARG A 109 4.09 -2.39 4.74
N GLN A 110 4.20 -1.43 5.64
CA GLN A 110 5.17 -0.33 5.47
C GLN A 110 6.59 -0.78 5.84
N VAL A 111 7.62 -0.28 5.13
CA VAL A 111 9.06 -0.51 5.39
C VAL A 111 9.77 0.83 5.64
N PRO A 112 10.55 0.98 6.74
CA PRO A 112 10.77 0.02 7.82
C PRO A 112 9.46 -0.35 8.53
N PRO A 113 9.35 -1.58 9.10
CA PRO A 113 8.11 -2.13 9.61
C PRO A 113 7.43 -1.19 10.61
N GLY A 114 6.36 -0.55 10.16
CA GLY A 114 5.44 0.23 10.98
C GLY A 114 4.33 -0.64 11.57
N GLU A 115 3.37 -0.02 12.27
CA GLU A 115 2.17 -0.67 12.82
C GLU A 115 1.10 -0.96 11.73
N ILE A 116 1.27 -0.41 10.53
CA ILE A 116 0.25 -0.36 9.50
C ILE A 116 0.41 -1.54 8.55
N SER A 117 -0.56 -2.45 8.60
CA SER A 117 -0.68 -3.57 7.68
C SER A 117 -2.11 -3.67 7.15
N GLY A 118 -2.27 -3.56 5.83
CA GLY A 118 -3.53 -3.85 5.17
C GLY A 118 -3.55 -5.32 4.73
N ARG A 119 -4.63 -6.05 5.03
CA ARG A 119 -4.79 -7.45 4.58
C ARG A 119 -6.05 -7.58 3.72
N PHE A 120 -5.86 -8.06 2.50
CA PHE A 120 -6.93 -8.27 1.53
C PHE A 120 -7.00 -9.74 1.15
N GLN A 121 -8.21 -10.26 1.01
CA GLN A 121 -8.47 -11.66 0.67
C GLN A 121 -9.48 -11.72 -0.46
N SER A 122 -9.15 -12.49 -1.50
CA SER A 122 -10.05 -12.73 -2.63
C SER A 122 -9.95 -14.17 -3.12
N LEU A 123 -11.05 -14.68 -3.66
CA LEU A 123 -11.09 -15.97 -4.34
C LEU A 123 -10.88 -15.75 -5.83
N VAL A 124 -9.73 -16.16 -6.34
CA VAL A 124 -9.36 -15.97 -7.74
C VAL A 124 -9.34 -17.32 -8.45
N ALA A 125 -9.95 -17.36 -9.63
CA ALA A 125 -9.75 -18.47 -10.56
C ALA A 125 -8.39 -18.30 -11.24
N LEU A 126 -7.34 -18.85 -10.64
CA LEU A 126 -6.01 -18.82 -11.23
C LEU A 126 -6.05 -19.67 -12.50
N ARG A 127 -5.98 -19.01 -13.65
CA ARG A 127 -5.61 -19.68 -14.89
C ARG A 127 -4.12 -19.88 -14.82
N GLU A 128 -3.67 -21.14 -14.87
CA GLU A 128 -2.29 -21.41 -15.25
C GLU A 128 -2.14 -20.77 -16.63
N SER A 129 -1.40 -19.66 -16.69
CA SER A 129 -0.80 -19.21 -17.93
C SER A 129 0.11 -20.36 -18.33
N GLU A 130 -0.41 -21.28 -19.15
CA GLU A 130 0.49 -22.05 -20.00
C GLU A 130 1.33 -20.97 -20.68
N GLU A 131 2.65 -20.99 -20.44
CA GLU A 131 3.60 -20.32 -21.31
C GLU A 131 3.30 -20.87 -22.71
N GLU A 132 2.36 -20.24 -23.40
CA GLU A 132 2.14 -20.46 -24.81
C GLU A 132 3.37 -19.84 -25.44
N GLY A 133 4.40 -20.69 -25.50
CA GLY A 133 5.76 -20.29 -25.83
C GLY A 133 5.68 -19.40 -27.04
N TYR A 134 6.39 -18.27 -26.98
CA TYR A 134 6.65 -17.42 -28.12
C TYR A 134 6.92 -18.34 -29.32
N ARG A 135 5.88 -18.58 -30.13
CA ARG A 135 6.02 -19.33 -31.36
C ARG A 135 6.78 -18.32 -32.20
N GLU A 136 8.09 -18.54 -32.30
CA GLU A 136 8.99 -17.73 -33.10
C GLU A 136 8.29 -17.56 -34.45
N ASP A 137 7.76 -16.36 -34.65
CA ASP A 137 6.77 -16.12 -35.68
C ASP A 137 7.51 -16.33 -37.00
N ASP A 138 7.10 -17.32 -37.81
CA ASP A 138 7.69 -17.69 -39.11
C ASP A 138 7.76 -16.48 -40.08
N ILE A 139 7.13 -15.37 -39.70
CA ILE A 139 7.16 -14.04 -40.32
C ILE A 139 8.56 -13.39 -40.30
N MET A 140 9.50 -13.83 -39.45
CA MET A 140 10.88 -13.33 -39.42
C MET A 140 11.85 -14.08 -40.36
N ARG A 141 11.41 -15.15 -41.03
CA ARG A 141 12.30 -16.02 -41.85
C ARG A 141 12.60 -15.48 -43.26
N GLY A 142 12.41 -14.19 -43.52
CA GLY A 142 12.54 -13.62 -44.87
C GLY A 142 13.06 -12.19 -44.96
N LEU A 143 13.54 -11.60 -43.86
CA LEU A 143 14.12 -10.26 -43.93
C LEU A 143 15.53 -10.36 -44.54
N PRO A 144 15.83 -9.62 -45.63
CA PRO A 144 17.19 -9.51 -46.12
C PRO A 144 18.04 -8.89 -45.02
N GLU A 145 19.15 -9.54 -44.68
CA GLU A 145 20.13 -9.01 -43.73
C GLU A 145 20.55 -7.62 -44.21
N GLY A 146 20.12 -6.60 -43.46
CA GLY A 146 20.45 -5.22 -43.73
C GLY A 146 21.96 -5.06 -43.77
N GLU A 147 22.46 -4.83 -44.98
CA GLU A 147 23.81 -4.40 -45.28
C GLU A 147 24.13 -3.16 -44.42
N ARG A 148 24.98 -3.36 -43.41
CA ARG A 148 25.41 -2.29 -42.51
C ARG A 148 26.33 -1.35 -43.31
N PRO A 149 26.08 -0.03 -43.34
CA PRO A 149 27.08 0.94 -43.78
C PRO A 149 28.26 1.03 -42.79
#